data_AF-A0A523PYW8-F1
#
_entry.id   AF-A0A523PYW8-F1
#
_cell.length_a   1.000
_cell.length_b   1.000
_cell.length_c   1.000
_cell.angle_alpha   90.00
_cell.angle_beta   90.00
_cell.angle_gamma   90.00
#
_symmetry.space_group_name_H-M   'P 1'
#
loop_
_entity.id
_entity.type
_entity.pdbx_description
1 polymer ?
#
loop_
_entity_poly.entity_id
_entity_poly.type
_entity_poly.pdbx_seq_one_letter_code
_entity_poly.pdbx_strand_id
1 'polypeptide(L)'
;MATIDLSLFSLKENIIKMMNLVSNQIERSRHCIEELDTEQATEVRKIEKIVNRMDSTIDAECESIIALYNPVASDLRFVISGLQISASLERIGDHAYTIANYVRKETLNSAFDKKLLEAVRFNEVFDLVLSQVSDSIGGFINEDTELSRKVLRVDIAIEEINKKTAETLEKYIQDNKKQTKNCLILFNIMNNLERISALCSNISEDTVYYIEAETLKHKKIKFKKNDFKEIVRSVGANASIEKESKEFEATEGDSTDQFQNASEFTNTPEELN
;
A
#
# COMPACT_ATOMS: atom_id res chain seq x y z
N MET A 1 -39.17 1.96 -7.09
CA MET A 1 -38.12 3.00 -6.99
C MET A 1 -37.06 2.44 -6.08
N ALA A 2 -35.80 2.39 -6.49
CA ALA A 2 -34.72 1.93 -5.59
C ALA A 2 -34.60 2.91 -4.42
N THR A 3 -34.34 2.41 -3.22
CA THR A 3 -34.06 3.25 -2.05
C THR A 3 -32.57 3.57 -2.01
N ILE A 4 -32.21 4.67 -1.33
CA ILE A 4 -30.80 5.02 -1.09
C ILE A 4 -30.05 3.85 -0.42
N ASP A 5 -30.66 3.18 0.57
CA ASP A 5 -30.06 2.05 1.28
C ASP A 5 -29.64 0.91 0.34
N LEU A 6 -30.48 0.58 -0.65
CA LEU A 6 -30.17 -0.45 -1.64
C LEU A 6 -29.00 -0.03 -2.54
N SER A 7 -28.93 1.26 -2.91
CA SER A 7 -27.84 1.80 -3.71
C SER A 7 -26.52 1.82 -2.93
N LEU A 8 -26.54 2.24 -1.66
CA LEU A 8 -25.36 2.23 -0.78
C LEU A 8 -24.87 0.79 -0.52
N PHE A 9 -25.79 -0.16 -0.33
CA PHE A 9 -25.44 -1.57 -0.19
C PHE A 9 -24.78 -2.11 -1.47
N SER A 10 -25.35 -1.84 -2.64
CA SER A 10 -24.77 -2.23 -3.93
C SER A 10 -23.36 -1.67 -4.12
N LEU A 11 -23.17 -0.38 -3.79
CA LEU A 11 -21.87 0.27 -3.86
C LEU A 11 -20.85 -0.44 -2.94
N LYS A 12 -21.24 -0.73 -1.68
CA LYS A 12 -20.39 -1.48 -0.73
C LYS A 12 -19.99 -2.84 -1.29
N GLU A 13 -20.94 -3.60 -1.86
CA GLU A 13 -20.64 -4.89 -2.48
C GLU A 13 -19.66 -4.78 -3.66
N ASN A 14 -19.80 -3.76 -4.51
CA ASN A 14 -18.92 -3.58 -5.66
C ASN A 14 -17.50 -3.22 -5.24
N ILE A 15 -17.34 -2.35 -4.23
CA ILE A 15 -16.04 -2.06 -3.63
C ILE A 15 -15.40 -3.33 -3.06
N ILE A 16 -16.16 -4.14 -2.30
CA ILE A 16 -15.66 -5.40 -1.72
C ILE A 16 -15.25 -6.39 -2.82
N LYS A 17 -16.02 -6.50 -3.91
CA LYS A 17 -15.66 -7.35 -5.06
C LYS A 17 -14.34 -6.88 -5.69
N MET A 18 -14.15 -5.57 -5.85
CA MET A 18 -12.92 -5.00 -6.40
C MET A 18 -11.72 -5.26 -5.47
N MET A 19 -11.89 -5.09 -4.15
CA MET A 19 -10.89 -5.40 -3.13
C MET A 19 -10.38 -6.85 -3.24
N ASN A 20 -11.30 -7.82 -3.36
CA ASN A 20 -10.93 -9.23 -3.49
C ASN A 20 -10.15 -9.52 -4.78
N LEU A 21 -10.54 -8.90 -5.90
CA LEU A 21 -9.82 -9.03 -7.17
C LEU A 21 -8.39 -8.48 -7.08
N VAL A 22 -8.24 -7.29 -6.50
CA VAL A 22 -6.93 -6.66 -6.30
C VAL A 22 -6.05 -7.48 -5.35
N SER A 23 -6.61 -8.00 -4.25
CA SER A 23 -5.89 -8.91 -3.36
C SER A 23 -5.37 -10.15 -4.10
N ASN A 24 -6.21 -10.75 -4.95
CA ASN A 24 -5.79 -11.88 -5.77
C ASN A 24 -4.72 -11.50 -6.81
N GLN A 25 -4.80 -10.29 -7.36
CA GLN A 25 -3.82 -9.77 -8.31
C GLN A 25 -2.42 -9.63 -7.69
N ILE A 26 -2.35 -9.14 -6.45
CA ILE A 26 -1.10 -9.00 -5.68
C ILE A 26 -0.50 -10.38 -5.39
N GLU A 27 -1.32 -11.32 -4.90
CA GLU A 27 -0.88 -12.69 -4.61
C GLU A 27 -0.31 -13.38 -5.87
N ARG A 28 -1.03 -13.28 -7.00
CA ARG A 28 -0.54 -13.82 -8.28
C ARG A 28 0.75 -13.14 -8.75
N SER A 29 0.90 -11.83 -8.51
CA SER A 29 2.12 -11.11 -8.87
C SER A 29 3.35 -11.65 -8.13
N ARG A 30 3.19 -12.13 -6.89
CA ARG A 30 4.25 -12.83 -6.14
C ARG A 30 4.67 -14.11 -6.83
N HIS A 31 3.70 -14.98 -7.14
CA HIS A 31 3.95 -16.25 -7.84
C HIS A 31 4.66 -16.05 -9.18
N CYS A 32 4.29 -15.00 -9.94
CA CYS A 32 5.01 -14.65 -11.16
C CYS A 32 6.51 -14.45 -10.91
N ILE A 33 6.88 -13.72 -9.85
CA ILE A 33 8.28 -13.42 -9.55
C ILE A 33 9.04 -14.63 -9.01
N GLU A 34 8.41 -15.42 -8.15
CA GLU A 34 9.03 -16.60 -7.52
C GLU A 34 9.23 -17.76 -8.51
N GLU A 35 8.27 -17.99 -9.41
CA GLU A 35 8.22 -19.17 -10.29
C GLU A 35 8.48 -18.85 -11.77
N LEU A 36 8.62 -17.56 -12.13
CA LEU A 36 8.64 -17.08 -13.52
C LEU A 36 7.39 -17.50 -14.31
N ASP A 37 6.26 -17.59 -13.63
CA ASP A 37 5.00 -18.04 -14.22
C ASP A 37 4.37 -16.95 -15.12
N THR A 38 4.50 -17.15 -16.43
CA THR A 38 3.92 -16.27 -17.47
C THR A 38 2.40 -16.44 -17.64
N GLU A 39 1.85 -17.58 -17.25
CA GLU A 39 0.40 -17.82 -17.27
C GLU A 39 -0.28 -16.99 -16.18
N GLN A 40 0.28 -17.01 -14.96
CA GLN A 40 -0.15 -16.13 -13.87
C GLN A 40 -0.08 -14.66 -14.27
N ALA A 41 0.97 -14.25 -14.98
CA ALA A 41 1.10 -12.87 -15.43
C ALA A 41 0.05 -12.48 -16.49
N THR A 42 -0.43 -13.46 -17.25
CA THR A 42 -1.55 -13.29 -18.20
C THR A 42 -2.88 -13.15 -17.46
N GLU A 43 -3.10 -13.93 -16.41
CA GLU A 43 -4.28 -13.79 -15.54
C GLU A 43 -4.30 -12.45 -14.83
N VAL A 44 -3.18 -12.00 -14.28
CA VAL A 44 -3.04 -10.66 -13.67
C VAL A 44 -3.46 -9.57 -14.66
N ARG A 45 -3.07 -9.65 -15.94
CA ARG A 45 -3.50 -8.69 -16.98
C ARG A 45 -5.00 -8.74 -17.26
N LYS A 46 -5.64 -9.90 -17.14
CA LYS A 46 -7.10 -10.03 -17.32
C LYS A 46 -7.83 -9.40 -16.15
N ILE A 47 -7.39 -9.69 -14.93
CA ILE A 47 -7.92 -9.10 -13.69
C ILE A 47 -7.79 -7.58 -13.76
N GLU A 48 -6.65 -7.07 -14.21
CA GLU A 48 -6.42 -5.63 -14.31
C GLU A 48 -7.49 -4.91 -15.14
N LYS A 49 -7.81 -5.46 -16.32
CA LYS A 49 -8.88 -4.91 -17.15
C LYS A 49 -10.25 -4.94 -16.46
N ILE A 50 -10.50 -5.90 -15.57
CA ILE A 50 -11.75 -5.98 -14.80
C ILE A 50 -11.75 -4.90 -13.72
N VAL A 51 -10.66 -4.76 -12.96
CA VAL A 51 -10.48 -3.72 -11.93
C VAL A 51 -10.71 -2.33 -12.51
N ASN A 52 -10.05 -2.01 -13.63
CA ASN A 52 -10.25 -0.76 -14.37
C ASN A 52 -11.73 -0.48 -14.73
N ARG A 53 -12.50 -1.49 -15.15
CA ARG A 53 -13.93 -1.31 -15.45
C ARG A 53 -14.78 -1.15 -14.18
N MET A 54 -14.40 -1.84 -13.10
CA MET A 54 -15.09 -1.73 -11.82
C MET A 54 -14.91 -0.35 -11.20
N ASP A 55 -13.73 0.25 -11.33
CA ASP A 55 -13.47 1.62 -10.89
C ASP A 55 -14.44 2.60 -11.56
N SER A 56 -14.50 2.61 -12.90
CA SER A 56 -15.47 3.46 -13.63
C SER A 56 -16.94 3.14 -13.31
N THR A 57 -17.25 1.90 -12.94
CA THR A 57 -18.61 1.51 -12.54
C THR A 57 -18.95 2.08 -11.16
N ILE A 58 -18.02 1.99 -10.22
CA ILE A 58 -18.15 2.56 -8.87
C ILE A 58 -18.27 4.08 -8.94
N ASP A 59 -17.48 4.75 -9.79
CA ASP A 59 -17.59 6.19 -10.04
C ASP A 59 -19.00 6.58 -10.47
N ALA A 60 -19.54 5.90 -11.48
CA ALA A 60 -20.88 6.17 -11.99
C ALA A 60 -21.99 5.88 -10.94
N GLU A 61 -21.81 4.85 -10.11
CA GLU A 61 -22.73 4.55 -9.01
C GLU A 61 -22.71 5.65 -7.94
N CYS A 62 -21.52 6.11 -7.54
CA CYS A 62 -21.33 7.21 -6.59
C CYS A 62 -21.96 8.52 -7.12
N GLU A 63 -21.69 8.89 -8.38
CA GLU A 63 -22.31 10.05 -9.03
C GLU A 63 -23.83 9.96 -9.03
N SER A 64 -24.38 8.79 -9.37
CA SER A 64 -25.82 8.54 -9.38
C SER A 64 -26.43 8.68 -7.99
N ILE A 65 -25.76 8.17 -6.95
CA ILE A 65 -26.24 8.28 -5.57
C ILE A 65 -26.30 9.75 -5.14
N ILE A 66 -25.24 10.52 -5.42
CA ILE A 66 -25.17 11.94 -5.09
C ILE A 66 -26.28 12.72 -5.80
N ALA A 67 -26.42 12.53 -7.11
CA ALA A 67 -27.36 13.28 -7.93
C ALA A 67 -28.83 12.96 -7.61
N LEU A 68 -29.15 11.69 -7.35
CA LEU A 68 -30.54 11.25 -7.15
C LEU A 68 -31.01 11.44 -5.71
N TYR A 69 -30.16 11.19 -4.72
CA TYR A 69 -30.59 11.09 -3.32
C TYR A 69 -30.07 12.21 -2.42
N ASN A 70 -29.06 12.99 -2.85
CA ASN A 70 -28.45 14.08 -2.06
C ASN A 70 -28.08 13.59 -0.64
N PRO A 71 -27.23 12.56 -0.51
CA PRO A 71 -26.88 11.96 0.78
C PRO A 71 -26.26 12.99 1.71
N VAL A 72 -26.43 12.79 3.02
CA VAL A 72 -25.92 13.69 4.06
C VAL A 72 -25.13 12.92 5.11
N ALA A 73 -24.28 13.62 5.86
CA ALA A 73 -23.53 13.08 6.99
C ALA A 73 -22.80 11.76 6.66
N SER A 74 -23.18 10.65 7.30
CA SER A 74 -22.54 9.33 7.13
C SER A 74 -22.62 8.84 5.69
N ASP A 75 -23.76 9.00 5.03
CA ASP A 75 -24.00 8.43 3.69
C ASP A 75 -23.15 9.17 2.66
N LEU A 76 -23.02 10.50 2.81
CA LEU A 76 -22.14 11.29 1.95
C LEU A 76 -20.67 10.91 2.17
N ARG A 77 -20.25 10.71 3.42
CA ARG A 77 -18.88 10.26 3.70
C ARG A 77 -18.62 8.88 3.11
N PHE A 78 -19.58 7.95 3.21
CA PHE A 78 -19.46 6.63 2.61
C PHE A 78 -19.24 6.71 1.10
N VAL A 79 -20.05 7.50 0.39
CA VAL A 79 -19.95 7.65 -1.06
C VAL A 79 -18.62 8.31 -1.46
N ILE A 80 -18.18 9.35 -0.75
CA ILE A 80 -16.90 10.01 -1.01
C ILE A 80 -15.72 9.07 -0.73
N SER A 81 -15.73 8.37 0.41
CA SER A 81 -14.71 7.36 0.72
C SER A 81 -14.72 6.24 -0.32
N GLY A 82 -15.89 5.84 -0.82
CA GLY A 82 -16.03 4.84 -1.88
C GLY A 82 -15.28 5.20 -3.15
N LEU A 83 -15.40 6.45 -3.61
CA LEU A 83 -14.63 6.99 -4.74
C LEU A 83 -13.12 6.95 -4.50
N GLN A 84 -12.69 7.36 -3.30
CA GLN A 84 -11.26 7.43 -2.96
C GLN A 84 -10.64 6.04 -2.82
N ILE A 85 -11.41 5.10 -2.27
CA ILE A 85 -11.03 3.71 -2.10
C ILE A 85 -10.96 3.00 -3.45
N SER A 86 -11.94 3.17 -4.35
CA SER A 86 -11.90 2.54 -5.69
C SER A 86 -10.70 3.02 -6.50
N ALA A 87 -10.43 4.32 -6.50
CA ALA A 87 -9.26 4.89 -7.15
C ALA A 87 -7.93 4.35 -6.56
N SER A 88 -7.87 4.15 -5.23
CA SER A 88 -6.70 3.54 -4.59
C SER A 88 -6.54 2.07 -4.99
N LEU A 89 -7.64 1.32 -5.09
CA LEU A 89 -7.66 -0.08 -5.50
C LEU A 89 -7.21 -0.27 -6.96
N GLU A 90 -7.66 0.60 -7.87
CA GLU A 90 -7.21 0.60 -9.27
C GLU A 90 -5.69 0.76 -9.35
N ARG A 91 -5.15 1.74 -8.64
CA ARG A 91 -3.71 2.00 -8.60
C ARG A 91 -2.91 0.86 -7.98
N ILE A 92 -3.46 0.17 -6.96
CA ILE A 92 -2.84 -1.04 -6.40
C ILE A 92 -2.80 -2.13 -7.46
N GLY A 93 -3.90 -2.35 -8.19
CA GLY A 93 -3.98 -3.29 -9.30
C GLY A 93 -2.92 -3.01 -10.38
N ASP A 94 -2.75 -1.75 -10.73
CA ASP A 94 -1.75 -1.27 -11.69
C ASP A 94 -0.30 -1.56 -11.25
N HIS A 95 0.01 -1.39 -9.96
CA HIS A 95 1.31 -1.75 -9.38
C HIS A 95 1.52 -3.26 -9.39
N ALA A 96 0.52 -4.06 -9.01
CA ALA A 96 0.58 -5.52 -9.06
C ALA A 96 0.74 -6.03 -10.52
N TYR A 97 0.04 -5.42 -11.47
CA TYR A 97 0.21 -5.68 -12.90
C TYR A 97 1.63 -5.34 -13.35
N THR A 98 2.18 -4.20 -12.94
CA THR A 98 3.55 -3.80 -13.28
C THR A 98 4.57 -4.84 -12.82
N ILE A 99 4.43 -5.36 -11.59
CA ILE A 99 5.28 -6.43 -11.04
C ILE A 99 5.19 -7.68 -11.93
N ALA A 100 3.99 -8.19 -12.19
CA ALA A 100 3.79 -9.39 -13.01
C ALA A 100 4.26 -9.20 -14.47
N ASN A 101 4.18 -7.98 -15.01
CA ASN A 101 4.52 -7.65 -16.38
C ASN A 101 6.03 -7.80 -16.68
N TYR A 102 6.90 -7.75 -15.66
CA TYR A 102 8.33 -8.04 -15.83
C TYR A 102 8.59 -9.48 -16.29
N VAL A 103 7.77 -10.43 -15.81
CA VAL A 103 7.84 -11.85 -16.20
C VAL A 103 7.22 -12.03 -17.58
N ARG A 104 6.02 -11.47 -17.79
CA ARG A 104 5.28 -11.60 -19.07
C ARG A 104 6.04 -11.08 -20.28
N LYS A 105 6.82 -10.00 -20.13
CA LYS A 105 7.60 -9.40 -21.23
C LYS A 105 8.96 -10.08 -21.43
N GLU A 106 9.21 -11.20 -20.76
CA GLU A 106 10.52 -11.87 -20.74
C GLU A 106 11.65 -10.88 -20.37
N THR A 107 11.32 -9.87 -19.56
CA THR A 107 12.32 -8.88 -19.11
C THR A 107 13.23 -9.52 -18.07
N LEU A 108 12.68 -10.49 -17.33
CA LEU A 108 13.41 -11.45 -16.52
C LEU A 108 13.86 -12.63 -17.39
N ASN A 109 15.16 -12.66 -17.70
CA ASN A 109 15.77 -13.71 -18.52
C ASN A 109 16.15 -14.96 -17.69
N SER A 110 16.10 -14.85 -16.35
CA SER A 110 16.41 -15.91 -15.41
C SER A 110 15.72 -15.63 -14.08
N ALA A 111 15.55 -16.66 -13.25
CA ALA A 111 15.05 -16.48 -11.89
C ALA A 111 16.02 -15.59 -11.09
N PHE A 112 15.50 -14.87 -10.11
CA PHE A 112 16.34 -14.12 -9.18
C PHE A 112 17.20 -15.07 -8.36
N ASP A 113 18.41 -14.64 -8.03
CA ASP A 113 19.24 -15.36 -7.05
C ASP A 113 18.52 -15.33 -5.69
N LYS A 114 18.37 -16.49 -5.06
CA LYS A 114 17.75 -16.60 -3.73
C LYS A 114 18.45 -15.69 -2.71
N LYS A 115 19.79 -15.61 -2.76
CA LYS A 115 20.57 -14.73 -1.87
C LYS A 115 20.24 -13.26 -2.09
N LEU A 116 19.93 -12.88 -3.33
CA LEU A 116 19.54 -11.51 -3.67
C LEU A 116 18.15 -11.18 -3.11
N LEU A 117 17.19 -12.09 -3.27
CA LEU A 117 15.84 -11.94 -2.70
C LEU A 117 15.87 -11.88 -1.17
N GLU A 118 16.68 -12.73 -0.54
CA GLU A 118 16.89 -12.72 0.92
C GLU A 118 17.55 -11.41 1.38
N ALA A 119 18.54 -10.90 0.65
CA ALA A 119 19.26 -9.68 1.00
C ALA A 119 18.33 -8.46 1.06
N VAL A 120 17.39 -8.34 0.12
CA VAL A 120 16.40 -7.25 0.11
C VAL A 120 15.13 -7.60 0.91
N ARG A 121 15.10 -8.74 1.60
CA ARG A 121 13.96 -9.21 2.41
C ARG A 121 12.65 -9.29 1.60
N PHE A 122 12.76 -9.69 0.33
CA PHE A 122 11.65 -9.70 -0.62
C PHE A 122 10.40 -10.43 -0.10
N ASN A 123 10.57 -11.67 0.37
CA ASN A 123 9.45 -12.49 0.86
C ASN A 123 8.76 -11.84 2.07
N GLU A 124 9.54 -11.29 2.98
CA GLU A 124 9.02 -10.63 4.18
C GLU A 124 8.22 -9.36 3.83
N VAL A 125 8.72 -8.53 2.90
CA VAL A 125 7.95 -7.36 2.43
C VAL A 125 6.67 -7.79 1.74
N PHE A 126 6.70 -8.85 0.93
CA PHE A 126 5.50 -9.38 0.29
C PHE A 126 4.47 -9.90 1.31
N ASP A 127 4.92 -10.64 2.33
CA ASP A 127 4.05 -11.14 3.41
C ASP A 127 3.41 -9.97 4.18
N LEU A 128 4.19 -8.93 4.48
CA LEU A 128 3.68 -7.70 5.12
C LEU A 128 2.63 -7.01 4.25
N VAL A 129 2.88 -6.84 2.95
CA VAL A 129 1.91 -6.24 2.01
C VAL A 129 0.63 -7.07 1.93
N LEU A 130 0.72 -8.40 1.81
CA LEU A 130 -0.47 -9.25 1.76
C LEU A 130 -1.28 -9.19 3.06
N SER A 131 -0.60 -9.20 4.21
CA SER A 131 -1.26 -9.00 5.52
C SER A 131 -1.94 -7.63 5.59
N GLN A 132 -1.28 -6.58 5.11
CA GLN A 132 -1.79 -5.22 5.15
C GLN A 132 -3.02 -5.03 4.25
N VAL A 133 -3.01 -5.63 3.05
CA VAL A 133 -4.16 -5.67 2.16
C VAL A 133 -5.31 -6.39 2.86
N SER A 134 -5.06 -7.57 3.42
CA SER A 134 -6.10 -8.33 4.13
C SER A 134 -6.68 -7.57 5.32
N ASP A 135 -5.84 -6.90 6.12
CA ASP A 135 -6.27 -6.08 7.24
C ASP A 135 -7.08 -4.85 6.76
N SER A 136 -6.67 -4.19 5.66
CA SER A 136 -7.41 -3.05 5.09
C SER A 136 -8.81 -3.45 4.60
N ILE A 137 -8.93 -4.63 3.98
CA ILE A 137 -10.21 -5.21 3.55
C ILE A 137 -11.06 -5.56 4.77
N GLY A 138 -10.47 -6.21 5.78
CA GLY A 138 -11.15 -6.55 7.03
C GLY A 138 -11.68 -5.31 7.76
N GLY A 139 -10.88 -4.24 7.80
CA GLY A 139 -11.27 -2.97 8.42
C GLY A 139 -12.46 -2.32 7.71
N PHE A 140 -12.45 -2.30 6.37
CA PHE A 140 -13.56 -1.76 5.59
C PHE A 140 -14.85 -2.59 5.68
N ILE A 141 -14.75 -3.92 5.56
CA ILE A 141 -15.92 -4.81 5.59
C ILE A 141 -16.61 -4.76 6.95
N ASN A 142 -15.83 -4.90 8.03
CA ASN A 142 -16.34 -5.00 9.39
C ASN A 142 -16.51 -3.64 10.06
N GLU A 143 -16.15 -2.55 9.37
CA GLU A 143 -16.12 -1.20 9.94
C GLU A 143 -15.26 -1.12 11.21
N ASP A 144 -14.13 -1.82 11.20
CA ASP A 144 -13.17 -1.92 12.29
C ASP A 144 -12.04 -0.91 12.10
N THR A 145 -12.17 0.23 12.77
CA THR A 145 -11.21 1.34 12.69
C THR A 145 -9.90 1.06 13.39
N GLU A 146 -9.87 0.16 14.37
CA GLU A 146 -8.62 -0.25 15.02
C GLU A 146 -7.78 -1.12 14.09
N LEU A 147 -8.42 -2.00 13.32
CA LEU A 147 -7.77 -2.76 12.26
C LEU A 147 -7.24 -1.82 11.15
N SER A 148 -8.01 -0.81 10.73
CA SER A 148 -7.55 0.22 9.80
C SER A 148 -6.34 1.02 10.35
N ARG A 149 -6.30 1.34 11.65
CA ARG A 149 -5.15 2.00 12.27
C ARG A 149 -3.90 1.10 12.34
N LYS A 150 -4.07 -0.21 12.46
CA LYS A 150 -2.97 -1.19 12.40
C LYS A 150 -2.28 -1.17 11.03
N VAL A 151 -3.03 -1.06 9.94
CA VAL A 151 -2.52 -0.97 8.56
C VAL A 151 -1.49 0.15 8.40
N LEU A 152 -1.74 1.31 9.00
CA LEU A 152 -0.84 2.47 8.94
C LEU A 152 0.53 2.19 9.59
N ARG A 153 0.58 1.29 10.58
CA ARG A 153 1.84 0.91 11.24
C ARG A 153 2.64 -0.07 10.39
N VAL A 154 1.97 -0.96 9.66
CA VAL A 154 2.62 -1.90 8.74
C VAL A 154 3.29 -1.15 7.59
N ASP A 155 2.67 -0.06 7.13
CA ASP A 155 3.22 0.79 6.07
C ASP A 155 4.60 1.35 6.41
N ILE A 156 4.72 1.90 7.62
CA ILE A 156 5.99 2.41 8.13
C ILE A 156 7.04 1.29 8.20
N ALA A 157 6.66 0.07 8.58
CA ALA A 157 7.58 -1.06 8.59
C ALA A 157 8.09 -1.42 7.17
N ILE A 158 7.21 -1.39 6.16
CA ILE A 158 7.58 -1.65 4.77
C ILE A 158 8.51 -0.56 4.23
N GLU A 159 8.21 0.72 4.50
CA GLU A 159 9.05 1.86 4.12
C GLU A 159 10.47 1.74 4.70
N GLU A 160 10.60 1.40 5.99
CA GLU A 160 11.89 1.23 6.66
C GLU A 160 12.72 0.09 6.08
N ILE A 161 12.10 -1.01 5.67
CA ILE A 161 12.79 -2.10 4.98
C ILE A 161 13.25 -1.60 3.60
N ASN A 162 12.37 -0.93 2.85
CA ASN A 162 12.67 -0.55 1.48
C ASN A 162 13.75 0.53 1.36
N LYS A 163 13.91 1.42 2.35
CA LYS A 163 15.01 2.41 2.42
C LYS A 163 16.39 1.79 2.27
N LYS A 164 16.58 0.55 2.75
CA LYS A 164 17.86 -0.18 2.70
C LYS A 164 18.07 -0.97 1.41
N THR A 165 17.04 -1.11 0.59
CA THR A 165 17.09 -1.87 -0.67
C THR A 165 18.16 -1.32 -1.60
N ALA A 166 18.24 0.00 -1.78
CA ALA A 166 19.19 0.63 -2.71
C ALA A 166 20.64 0.32 -2.33
N GLU A 167 21.02 0.54 -1.06
CA GLU A 167 22.37 0.28 -0.56
C GLU A 167 22.73 -1.21 -0.65
N THR A 168 21.78 -2.09 -0.34
CA THR A 168 21.97 -3.54 -0.40
C THR A 168 22.23 -4.02 -1.84
N LEU A 169 21.45 -3.50 -2.80
CA LEU A 169 21.61 -3.83 -4.21
C LEU A 169 22.90 -3.24 -4.78
N GLU A 170 23.30 -2.05 -4.37
CA GLU A 170 24.58 -1.45 -4.79
C GLU A 170 25.76 -2.36 -4.44
N LYS A 171 25.85 -2.78 -3.17
CA LYS A 171 26.90 -3.70 -2.70
C LYS A 171 26.87 -5.01 -3.50
N TYR A 172 25.69 -5.57 -3.75
CA TYR A 172 25.54 -6.81 -4.51
C TYR A 172 26.03 -6.68 -5.97
N ILE A 173 25.75 -5.55 -6.62
CA ILE A 173 26.16 -5.27 -8.01
C ILE A 173 27.68 -5.18 -8.14
N GLN A 174 28.37 -4.62 -7.14
CA GLN A 174 29.84 -4.50 -7.15
C GLN A 174 30.51 -5.88 -7.29
N ASP A 175 29.99 -6.88 -6.58
CA ASP A 175 30.47 -8.26 -6.62
C ASP A 175 29.92 -9.05 -7.82
N ASN A 176 28.74 -8.68 -8.35
CA ASN A 176 28.02 -9.45 -9.37
C ASN A 176 27.57 -8.60 -10.57
N LYS A 177 28.52 -7.96 -11.27
CA LYS A 177 28.25 -7.04 -12.41
C LYS A 177 27.34 -7.58 -13.52
N LYS A 178 27.25 -8.90 -13.70
CA LYS A 178 26.35 -9.52 -14.70
C LYS A 178 24.87 -9.47 -14.29
N GLN A 179 24.59 -9.29 -13.00
CA GLN A 179 23.24 -9.27 -12.42
C GLN A 179 22.64 -7.86 -12.31
N THR A 180 23.32 -6.81 -12.80
CA THR A 180 22.87 -5.41 -12.71
C THR A 180 21.44 -5.21 -13.19
N LYS A 181 21.08 -5.79 -14.35
CA LYS A 181 19.71 -5.70 -14.89
C LYS A 181 18.68 -6.26 -13.91
N ASN A 182 18.94 -7.43 -13.33
CA ASN A 182 18.04 -8.07 -12.37
C ASN A 182 17.93 -7.23 -11.09
N CYS A 183 19.04 -6.66 -10.60
CA CYS A 183 19.01 -5.77 -9.43
C CYS A 183 18.14 -4.53 -9.68
N LEU A 184 18.24 -3.90 -10.86
CA LEU A 184 17.39 -2.76 -11.22
C LEU A 184 15.90 -3.14 -11.30
N ILE A 185 15.57 -4.31 -11.84
CA ILE A 185 14.19 -4.81 -11.88
C ILE A 185 13.69 -5.05 -10.44
N LEU A 186 14.48 -5.71 -9.60
CA LEU A 186 14.14 -5.98 -8.22
C LEU A 186 13.92 -4.69 -7.42
N PHE A 187 14.78 -3.67 -7.59
CA PHE A 187 14.58 -2.35 -6.99
C PHE A 187 13.22 -1.75 -7.37
N ASN A 188 12.84 -1.83 -8.65
CA ASN A 188 11.53 -1.37 -9.08
C ASN A 188 10.38 -2.20 -8.48
N ILE A 189 10.54 -3.51 -8.35
CA ILE A 189 9.52 -4.37 -7.70
C ILE A 189 9.33 -3.94 -6.24
N MET A 190 10.42 -3.76 -5.49
CA MET A 190 10.36 -3.32 -4.08
C MET A 190 9.67 -1.96 -3.94
N ASN A 191 9.98 -1.00 -4.83
CA ASN A 191 9.29 0.29 -4.84
C ASN A 191 7.80 0.19 -5.21
N ASN A 192 7.40 -0.77 -6.05
CA ASN A 192 5.98 -1.00 -6.32
C ASN A 192 5.28 -1.61 -5.10
N LEU A 193 5.94 -2.46 -4.31
CA LEU A 193 5.40 -2.98 -3.05
C LEU A 193 5.20 -1.88 -2.01
N GLU A 194 6.16 -0.96 -1.87
CA GLU A 194 6.00 0.22 -1.00
C GLU A 194 4.81 1.10 -1.45
N ARG A 195 4.64 1.30 -2.76
CA ARG A 195 3.49 2.06 -3.28
C ARG A 195 2.16 1.38 -3.02
N ILE A 196 2.09 0.06 -3.15
CA ILE A 196 0.90 -0.72 -2.78
C ILE A 196 0.59 -0.52 -1.30
N SER A 197 1.60 -0.59 -0.44
CA SER A 197 1.48 -0.37 1.00
C SER A 197 0.91 1.02 1.33
N ALA A 198 1.46 2.06 0.73
CA ALA A 198 0.97 3.43 0.93
C ALA A 198 -0.49 3.60 0.46
N LEU A 199 -0.90 2.93 -0.60
CA LEU A 199 -2.29 2.94 -1.07
C LEU A 199 -3.22 2.17 -0.11
N CYS A 200 -2.76 1.09 0.52
CA CYS A 200 -3.51 0.41 1.59
C CYS A 200 -3.70 1.30 2.82
N SER A 201 -2.70 2.13 3.15
CA SER A 201 -2.83 3.18 4.16
C SER A 201 -3.95 4.16 3.80
N ASN A 202 -3.97 4.67 2.55
CA ASN A 202 -5.05 5.57 2.09
C ASN A 202 -6.44 4.94 2.24
N ILE A 203 -6.61 3.69 1.82
CA ILE A 203 -7.88 2.96 1.98
C ILE A 203 -8.31 2.90 3.45
N SER A 204 -7.36 2.66 4.35
CA SER A 204 -7.61 2.59 5.79
C SER A 204 -7.93 3.95 6.39
N GLU A 205 -7.26 5.02 5.95
CA GLU A 205 -7.60 6.40 6.34
C GLU A 205 -9.01 6.80 5.88
N ASP A 206 -9.37 6.49 4.64
CA ASP A 206 -10.68 6.81 4.07
C ASP A 206 -11.80 5.96 4.73
N THR A 207 -11.47 4.76 5.20
CA THR A 207 -12.35 3.91 6.03
C THR A 207 -12.61 4.55 7.40
N VAL A 208 -11.56 5.01 8.09
CA VAL A 208 -11.71 5.72 9.37
C VAL A 208 -12.51 7.01 9.20
N TYR A 209 -12.24 7.77 8.14
CA TYR A 209 -13.00 8.99 7.84
C TYR A 209 -14.49 8.71 7.63
N TYR A 210 -14.83 7.65 6.89
CA TYR A 210 -16.22 7.25 6.70
C TYR A 210 -16.93 7.01 8.04
N ILE A 211 -16.32 6.19 8.90
CA ILE A 211 -16.92 5.70 10.15
C ILE A 211 -16.94 6.80 11.22
N GLU A 212 -15.80 7.43 11.48
CA GLU A 212 -15.60 8.32 12.64
C GLU A 212 -15.66 9.81 12.29
N ALA A 213 -15.73 10.17 11.00
CA ALA A 213 -15.57 11.54 10.52
C ALA A 213 -14.23 12.18 10.91
N GLU A 214 -13.23 11.36 11.24
CA GLU A 214 -11.88 11.80 11.58
C GLU A 214 -10.95 11.66 10.36
N THR A 215 -10.25 12.75 10.01
CA THR A 215 -9.18 12.70 9.01
C THR A 215 -7.85 12.35 9.67
N LEU A 216 -7.24 11.23 9.26
CA LEU A 216 -5.90 10.83 9.69
C LEU A 216 -4.76 11.35 8.78
N LYS A 217 -5.10 11.89 7.60
CA LYS A 217 -4.16 12.44 6.61
C LYS A 217 -3.15 13.40 7.26
N HIS A 218 -1.87 13.19 6.98
CA HIS A 218 -0.73 13.98 7.47
C HIS A 218 -0.55 14.02 9.00
N LYS A 219 -1.27 13.21 9.79
CA LYS A 219 -0.97 13.06 11.21
C LYS A 219 0.30 12.23 11.37
N LYS A 220 1.32 12.80 12.02
CA LYS A 220 2.55 12.07 12.35
C LYS A 220 2.23 10.93 13.33
N ILE A 221 2.11 9.72 12.83
CA ILE A 221 2.06 8.53 13.66
C ILE A 221 3.45 8.35 14.28
N LYS A 222 3.54 8.48 15.61
CA LYS A 222 4.79 8.21 16.33
C LYS A 222 5.05 6.70 16.32
N PHE A 223 5.92 6.26 15.44
CA PHE A 223 6.33 4.86 15.35
C PHE A 223 7.49 4.59 16.32
N LYS A 224 7.33 3.63 17.24
CA LYS A 224 8.41 3.25 18.17
C LYS A 224 9.07 1.95 17.69
N LYS A 225 10.37 1.80 17.97
CA LYS A 225 11.18 0.61 17.59
C LYS A 225 10.62 -0.74 18.09
N ASN A 226 9.87 -0.74 19.20
CA ASN A 226 9.18 -1.94 19.69
C ASN A 226 8.02 -2.36 18.78
N ASP A 227 7.34 -1.40 18.15
CA ASP A 227 6.21 -1.65 17.27
C ASP A 227 6.67 -2.38 16.00
N PHE A 228 7.86 -2.04 15.47
CA PHE A 228 8.45 -2.74 14.32
C PHE A 228 8.68 -4.22 14.59
N LYS A 229 9.29 -4.56 15.73
CA LYS A 229 9.59 -5.95 16.10
C LYS A 229 8.32 -6.75 16.33
N GLU A 230 7.29 -6.14 16.90
CA GLU A 230 6.01 -6.78 17.14
C GLU A 230 5.26 -7.05 15.84
N ILE A 231 5.23 -6.08 14.91
CA ILE A 231 4.58 -6.22 13.61
C ILE A 231 5.24 -7.34 12.79
N VAL A 232 6.56 -7.31 12.63
CA VAL A 232 7.31 -8.33 11.88
C VAL A 232 7.11 -9.73 12.48
N ARG A 233 7.10 -9.84 13.82
CA ARG A 233 6.82 -11.12 14.52
C ARG A 233 5.39 -11.59 14.33
N SER A 234 4.42 -10.69 14.33
CA SER A 234 3.00 -11.02 14.19
C SER A 234 2.65 -11.61 12.82
N VAL A 235 3.43 -11.27 11.79
CA VAL A 235 3.29 -11.78 10.42
C VAL A 235 4.12 -13.05 10.17
N GLY A 236 4.90 -13.51 11.17
CA GLY A 236 5.64 -14.77 11.08
C GLY A 236 6.96 -14.71 10.29
N ALA A 237 7.44 -13.50 9.92
CA ALA A 237 8.70 -13.32 9.22
C ALA A 237 9.90 -13.41 10.19
N ASN A 238 10.41 -14.62 10.41
CA ASN A 238 11.55 -14.87 11.29
C ASN A 238 12.83 -15.20 10.50
N ALA A 239 13.77 -14.24 10.41
CA ALA A 239 15.20 -14.53 10.23
C ALA A 239 16.16 -13.36 10.54
N SER A 240 15.76 -12.08 10.34
CA SER A 240 16.75 -10.98 10.23
C SER A 240 16.78 -9.97 11.39
N ILE A 241 15.98 -10.19 12.44
CA ILE A 241 15.66 -9.20 13.50
C ILE A 241 16.85 -8.81 14.38
N GLU A 242 17.88 -9.66 14.52
CA GLU A 242 18.95 -9.42 15.50
C GLU A 242 20.06 -8.47 15.02
N LYS A 243 20.42 -8.48 13.73
CA LYS A 243 21.58 -7.73 13.20
C LYS A 243 21.36 -6.21 13.15
N GLU A 244 20.18 -5.76 12.78
CA GLU A 244 19.89 -4.32 12.59
C GLU A 244 19.55 -3.57 13.89
N SER A 245 19.37 -4.29 15.00
CA SER A 245 19.19 -3.68 16.33
C SER A 245 20.30 -2.69 16.66
N LYS A 246 21.53 -3.00 16.20
CA LYS A 246 22.77 -2.27 16.48
C LYS A 246 23.05 -1.12 15.51
N GLU A 247 22.59 -1.19 14.25
CA GLU A 247 22.82 -0.13 13.26
C GLU A 247 21.87 1.07 13.46
N PHE A 248 20.66 0.84 13.95
CA PHE A 248 19.71 1.90 14.29
C PHE A 248 20.16 2.79 15.47
N GLU A 249 20.99 2.28 16.38
CA GLU A 249 21.57 3.09 17.47
C GLU A 249 22.56 4.14 16.95
N ALA A 250 23.07 4.00 15.72
CA ALA A 250 24.04 4.92 15.13
C ALA A 250 23.40 6.09 14.36
N THR A 251 22.14 5.98 13.91
CA THR A 251 21.48 6.97 13.03
C THR A 251 20.53 7.93 13.76
N GLU A 252 20.05 7.60 14.97
CA GLU A 252 19.24 8.53 15.80
C GLU A 252 20.07 9.70 16.37
N GLY A 253 21.41 9.62 16.33
CA GLY A 253 22.29 10.64 16.89
C GLY A 253 22.43 11.93 16.09
N ASP A 254 21.96 12.00 14.84
CA ASP A 254 22.35 13.08 13.91
C ASP A 254 21.19 13.88 13.29
N SER A 255 19.94 13.57 13.61
CA SER A 255 18.76 14.24 13.01
C SER A 255 17.91 15.07 13.98
N THR A 256 18.34 15.23 15.23
CA THR A 256 17.57 15.93 16.28
C THR A 256 17.76 17.45 16.33
N ASP A 257 18.71 18.04 15.59
CA ASP A 257 19.17 19.42 15.89
C ASP A 257 18.96 20.50 14.80
N GLN A 258 18.15 20.29 13.76
CA GLN A 258 18.01 21.31 12.69
C GLN A 258 16.66 22.00 12.50
N PHE A 259 15.64 21.77 13.34
CA PHE A 259 14.34 22.46 13.16
C PHE A 259 13.73 23.02 14.45
N GLN A 260 14.54 23.69 15.30
CA GLN A 260 14.03 24.54 16.39
C GLN A 260 13.92 26.04 16.06
N ASN A 261 14.36 26.51 14.89
CA ASN A 261 14.36 27.95 14.56
C ASN A 261 13.47 28.31 13.36
N ALA A 262 12.16 28.01 13.44
CA ALA A 262 11.19 28.57 12.47
C ALA A 262 9.81 28.86 13.09
N SER A 263 9.74 29.23 14.37
CA SER A 263 8.49 29.68 15.01
C SER A 263 8.51 31.17 15.39
N GLU A 264 9.04 32.02 14.52
CA GLU A 264 8.88 33.47 14.61
C GLU A 264 8.55 34.03 13.22
N PHE A 265 7.28 34.03 12.82
CA PHE A 265 6.72 35.13 12.05
C PHE A 265 5.26 35.34 12.47
N THR A 266 5.03 36.59 12.85
CA THR A 266 3.96 37.12 13.68
C THR A 266 2.67 37.41 12.92
N ASN A 267 1.54 37.24 13.62
CA ASN A 267 0.29 37.92 13.35
C ASN A 267 0.47 39.45 13.32
N THR A 268 -0.09 40.12 12.31
CA THR A 268 -0.85 41.38 12.48
C THR A 268 -1.83 41.57 11.32
N PRO A 269 -3.09 41.99 11.58
CA PRO A 269 -4.06 42.36 10.55
C PRO A 269 -3.94 43.86 10.21
N GLU A 270 -3.92 44.21 8.92
CA GLU A 270 -4.12 45.59 8.48
C GLU A 270 -5.12 45.68 7.32
N GLU A 271 -5.89 46.76 7.42
CA GLU A 271 -7.08 47.15 6.69
C GLU A 271 -6.81 47.40 5.21
N LEU A 272 -7.79 47.08 4.35
CA LEU A 272 -7.92 47.72 3.05
C LEU A 272 -9.37 48.15 2.83
N ASN A 273 -9.51 49.47 2.73
CA ASN A 273 -10.64 50.19 2.12
C ASN A 273 -10.94 49.68 0.70
#